data_AF-A0A7V9AQF2-F1
#
_entry.id   AF-A0A7V9AQF2-F1
#
_cell.length_a   1.000
_cell.length_b   1.000
_cell.length_c   1.000
_cell.angle_alpha   90.00
_cell.angle_beta   90.00
_cell.angle_gamma   90.00
#
_symmetry.space_group_name_H-M   'P 1'
#
loop_
_entity.id
_entity.type
_entity.pdbx_description
1 polymer ?
#
loop_
_entity_poly.entity_id
_entity_poly.type
_entity_poly.pdbx_seq_one_letter_code
_entity_poly.pdbx_strand_id
1 'polypeptide(L)'
;MAREKSLRSQVQEGACAAVMQGSGETYLSAFALLLHSTPFQIGLLAAVPPLIGTIAQLLSVKVLDRVQLRKPLILIGAAGQALAWLPLFVLPMLFPGYGSWLLLAGVMLYFAMGHLTVPAWNSLITDMIDDDRRGMYFARRARVVAVTSFAALSVAGLILHASE
;
A
#
# COMPACT_ATOMS: atom_id res chain seq x y z
N MET A 1 -26.99 -13.29 0.84
CA MET A 1 -26.71 -12.38 1.97
C MET A 1 -25.23 -12.37 2.39
N ALA A 2 -24.57 -13.50 2.68
CA ALA A 2 -23.15 -13.51 3.11
C ALA A 2 -22.15 -13.02 2.03
N ARG A 3 -22.31 -13.43 0.76
CA ARG A 3 -21.48 -13.01 -0.39
C ARG A 3 -21.54 -11.50 -0.62
N GLU A 4 -22.73 -10.93 -0.55
CA GLU A 4 -22.97 -9.50 -0.78
C GLU A 4 -22.41 -8.62 0.35
N LYS A 5 -22.50 -9.10 1.60
CA LYS A 5 -21.86 -8.48 2.77
C LYS A 5 -20.33 -8.50 2.63
N SER A 6 -19.76 -9.62 2.18
CA SER A 6 -18.32 -9.75 1.91
C SER A 6 -17.83 -8.76 0.84
N LEU A 7 -18.56 -8.62 -0.27
CA LEU A 7 -18.23 -7.67 -1.33
C LEU A 7 -18.32 -6.21 -0.85
N ARG A 8 -19.27 -5.86 0.01
CA ARG A 8 -19.33 -4.52 0.63
C ARG A 8 -18.12 -4.26 1.53
N SER A 9 -17.71 -5.25 2.33
CA SER A 9 -16.51 -5.13 3.19
C SER A 9 -15.24 -4.91 2.37
N GLN A 10 -15.11 -5.49 1.18
CA GLN A 10 -13.95 -5.25 0.31
C GLN A 10 -13.90 -3.84 -0.29
N VAL A 11 -15.06 -3.21 -0.51
CA VAL A 11 -15.10 -1.81 -0.93
C VAL A 11 -14.65 -0.90 0.21
N GLN A 12 -15.05 -1.21 1.45
CA GLN A 12 -14.60 -0.49 2.65
C GLN A 12 -13.09 -0.69 2.87
N GLU A 13 -12.58 -1.90 2.71
CA GLU A 13 -11.14 -2.20 2.76
C GLU A 13 -10.38 -1.38 1.71
N GLY A 14 -10.89 -1.29 0.48
CA GLY A 14 -10.33 -0.45 -0.57
C GLY A 14 -10.30 1.03 -0.18
N ALA A 15 -11.33 1.54 0.50
CA ALA A 15 -11.35 2.91 1.02
C ALA A 15 -10.29 3.12 2.12
N CYS A 16 -10.12 2.18 3.05
CA CYS A 16 -9.07 2.27 4.07
C CYS A 16 -7.66 2.26 3.44
N ALA A 17 -7.43 1.39 2.46
CA ALA A 17 -6.18 1.37 1.70
C ALA A 17 -5.94 2.69 0.94
N ALA A 18 -7.01 3.27 0.39
CA ALA A 18 -6.96 4.56 -0.29
C ALA A 18 -6.59 5.71 0.66
N VAL A 19 -7.10 5.71 1.89
CA VAL A 19 -6.68 6.67 2.92
C VAL A 19 -5.18 6.51 3.21
N MET A 20 -4.71 5.29 3.46
CA MET A 20 -3.29 5.01 3.70
C MET A 20 -2.40 5.51 2.54
N GLN A 21 -2.81 5.33 1.29
CA GLN A 21 -2.09 5.86 0.12
C GLN A 21 -2.13 7.39 0.04
N GLY A 22 -3.33 7.97 0.17
CA GLY A 22 -3.55 9.40 0.01
C GLY A 22 -2.89 10.24 1.10
N SER A 23 -2.96 9.81 2.36
CA SER A 23 -2.39 10.55 3.49
C SER A 23 -0.99 10.09 3.90
N GLY A 24 -0.61 8.86 3.59
CA GLY A 24 0.68 8.28 3.98
C GLY A 24 1.67 8.26 2.81
N GLU A 25 1.46 7.34 1.87
CA GLU A 25 2.42 7.07 0.78
C GLU A 25 2.78 8.34 -0.01
N THR A 26 1.79 9.18 -0.30
CA THR A 26 2.00 10.40 -1.10
C THR A 26 2.89 11.44 -0.39
N TYR A 27 3.02 11.36 0.94
CA TYR A 27 3.84 12.27 1.75
C TYR A 27 5.23 11.74 2.09
N LEU A 28 5.58 10.52 1.66
CA LEU A 28 6.91 9.94 1.94
C LEU A 28 8.05 10.78 1.38
N SER A 29 7.86 11.39 0.20
CA SER A 29 8.85 12.32 -0.38
C SER A 29 8.99 13.61 0.43
N ALA A 30 7.89 14.13 0.98
CA ALA A 30 7.93 15.29 1.88
C ALA A 30 8.64 14.95 3.19
N PHE A 31 8.39 13.76 3.74
CA PHE A 31 9.13 13.27 4.92
C PHE A 31 10.61 13.07 4.62
N ALA A 32 10.98 12.59 3.43
CA ALA A 32 12.37 12.50 3.00
C ALA A 32 13.05 13.88 2.95
N LEU A 33 12.34 14.93 2.51
CA LEU A 33 12.85 16.31 2.53
C LEU A 33 13.10 16.80 3.95
N LEU A 34 12.20 16.50 4.89
CA LEU A 34 12.39 16.81 6.32
C LEU A 34 13.65 16.14 6.89
N LEU A 35 13.99 14.94 6.43
CA LEU A 35 15.23 14.23 6.78
C LEU A 35 16.47 14.74 6.02
N HIS A 36 16.37 15.87 5.32
CA HIS A 36 17.42 16.45 4.49
C HIS A 36 17.95 15.50 3.39
N SER A 37 17.06 14.66 2.84
CA SER A 37 17.43 13.72 1.77
C SER A 37 17.85 14.46 0.50
N THR A 38 18.89 13.96 -0.15
CA THR A 38 19.38 14.48 -1.43
C THR A 38 18.41 14.17 -2.58
N PRO A 39 18.45 14.92 -3.70
CA PRO A 39 17.63 14.62 -4.87
C PRO A 39 17.81 13.18 -5.39
N PHE A 40 19.03 12.64 -5.30
CA PHE A 40 19.31 11.26 -5.68
C PHE A 40 18.55 10.26 -4.79
N GLN A 41 18.55 10.45 -3.47
CA GLN A 41 17.82 9.59 -2.54
C GLN A 41 16.31 9.66 -2.73
N ILE A 42 15.76 10.84 -3.02
CA ILE A 42 14.34 11.01 -3.36
C ILE A 42 14.01 10.29 -4.68
N GLY A 43 14.90 10.36 -5.68
CA GLY A 43 14.77 9.59 -6.91
C GLY A 43 14.74 8.07 -6.66
N LEU A 44 15.63 7.57 -5.79
CA LEU A 44 15.60 6.17 -5.37
C LEU A 44 14.30 5.81 -4.64
N LEU A 45 13.81 6.67 -3.76
CA LEU A 45 12.56 6.49 -3.02
C LEU A 45 11.35 6.38 -3.96
N ALA A 46 11.35 7.09 -5.09
CA ALA A 46 10.29 7.02 -6.07
C ALA A 46 10.36 5.74 -6.95
N ALA A 47 11.58 5.25 -7.26
CA ALA A 47 11.77 4.19 -8.25
C ALA A 47 11.92 2.79 -7.63
N VAL A 48 12.72 2.67 -6.56
CA VAL A 48 13.13 1.37 -6.01
C VAL A 48 11.99 0.66 -5.26
N PRO A 49 11.22 1.31 -4.37
CA PRO A 49 10.16 0.61 -3.66
C PRO A 49 9.06 0.02 -4.56
N PRO A 50 8.53 0.73 -5.57
CA PRO A 50 7.58 0.12 -6.51
C PRO A 50 8.18 -1.08 -7.25
N LEU A 51 9.46 -1.01 -7.67
CA LEU A 51 10.16 -2.13 -8.30
C LEU A 51 10.22 -3.35 -7.37
N ILE A 52 10.62 -3.15 -6.11
CA ILE A 52 10.64 -4.21 -5.10
C ILE A 52 9.23 -4.78 -4.87
N GLY A 53 8.21 -3.93 -4.82
CA GLY A 53 6.81 -4.34 -4.75
C GLY A 53 6.41 -5.24 -5.93
N THR A 54 6.75 -4.85 -7.16
CA THR A 54 6.47 -5.68 -8.35
C THR A 54 7.20 -7.02 -8.32
N ILE A 55 8.46 -7.06 -7.87
CA ILE A 55 9.20 -8.32 -7.70
C ILE A 55 8.51 -9.21 -6.65
N ALA A 56 8.10 -8.63 -5.52
CA ALA A 56 7.37 -9.34 -4.48
C ALA A 56 6.03 -9.88 -4.99
N GLN A 57 5.32 -9.12 -5.82
CA GLN A 57 4.08 -9.55 -6.48
C GLN A 57 4.32 -10.78 -7.39
N LEU A 58 5.38 -10.77 -8.20
CA LEU A 58 5.77 -11.91 -9.04
C LEU A 58 6.11 -13.16 -8.22
N LEU A 59 6.82 -12.99 -7.11
CA LEU A 59 7.12 -14.09 -6.19
C LEU A 59 5.86 -14.63 -5.51
N SER A 60 4.93 -13.74 -5.14
CA SER A 60 3.64 -14.10 -4.53
C SER A 60 2.83 -15.02 -5.43
N VAL A 61 2.78 -14.77 -6.74
CA VAL A 61 2.12 -15.67 -7.71
C VAL A 61 2.71 -17.08 -7.66
N LYS A 62 4.04 -17.22 -7.68
CA LYS A 62 4.71 -18.53 -7.61
C LYS A 62 4.43 -19.26 -6.30
N VAL A 63 4.39 -18.53 -5.19
CA VAL A 63 4.05 -19.10 -3.87
C VAL A 63 2.60 -19.56 -3.87
N LEU A 64 1.70 -18.77 -4.44
CA LEU A 64 0.28 -19.08 -4.48
C LEU A 64 -0.01 -20.31 -5.35
N ASP A 65 0.67 -20.46 -6.48
CA ASP A 65 0.52 -21.64 -7.35
C ASP A 65 0.96 -22.94 -6.64
N ARG A 66 1.99 -22.87 -5.79
CA ARG A 66 2.51 -24.04 -5.06
C ARG A 66 1.73 -24.38 -3.81
N VAL A 67 1.39 -23.37 -3.02
CA VAL A 67 0.87 -23.57 -1.66
C VAL A 67 -0.66 -23.43 -1.64
N GLN A 68 -1.27 -22.76 -2.61
CA GLN A 68 -2.72 -22.51 -2.74
C GLN A 68 -3.40 -21.86 -1.52
N LEU A 69 -2.61 -21.34 -0.56
CA LEU A 69 -3.09 -20.71 0.66
C LEU A 69 -3.22 -19.18 0.47
N ARG A 70 -4.39 -18.74 -0.02
CA ARG A 70 -4.68 -17.31 -0.25
C ARG A 70 -4.76 -16.50 1.05
N LYS A 71 -5.50 -17.00 2.05
CA LYS A 71 -5.81 -16.26 3.27
C LYS A 71 -4.57 -15.96 4.13
N PRO A 72 -3.66 -16.91 4.41
CA PRO A 72 -2.44 -16.61 5.17
C PRO A 72 -1.55 -15.59 4.46
N LEU A 73 -1.45 -15.66 3.13
CA LEU A 73 -0.64 -14.72 2.36
C LEU A 73 -1.16 -13.28 2.46
N ILE A 74 -2.48 -13.11 2.36
CA ILE A 74 -3.14 -11.81 2.56
C ILE A 74 -2.89 -11.29 3.99
N LEU A 75 -3.07 -12.14 5.01
CA LEU A 75 -2.90 -11.73 6.41
C LEU A 75 -1.45 -11.34 6.73
N ILE A 76 -0.46 -12.12 6.28
CA ILE A 76 0.96 -11.85 6.51
C ILE A 76 1.37 -10.57 5.79
N GLY A 77 0.99 -10.40 4.52
CA GLY A 77 1.34 -9.21 3.77
C GLY A 77 0.68 -7.94 4.32
N ALA A 78 -0.61 -8.01 4.69
CA ALA A 78 -1.32 -6.86 5.28
C ALA A 78 -0.77 -6.49 6.66
N ALA A 79 -0.53 -7.49 7.53
CA ALA A 79 0.08 -7.25 8.85
C ALA A 79 1.52 -6.71 8.70
N GLY A 80 2.32 -7.29 7.80
CA GLY A 80 3.67 -6.82 7.52
C GLY A 80 3.70 -5.39 6.99
N GLN A 81 2.78 -5.04 6.10
CA GLN A 81 2.64 -3.68 5.56
C GLN A 81 2.24 -2.69 6.67
N ALA A 82 1.27 -3.04 7.52
CA ALA A 82 0.86 -2.21 8.64
C ALA A 82 2.01 -2.02 9.65
N LEU A 83 2.72 -3.11 9.99
CA LEU A 83 3.85 -3.07 10.90
C LEU A 83 5.05 -2.30 10.33
N ALA A 84 5.22 -2.27 9.00
CA ALA A 84 6.31 -1.55 8.35
C ALA A 84 6.25 -0.03 8.57
N TRP A 85 5.06 0.54 8.85
CA TRP A 85 4.93 1.95 9.20
C TRP A 85 5.67 2.32 10.48
N LEU A 86 5.77 1.42 11.47
CA LEU A 86 6.46 1.68 12.72
C LEU A 86 7.97 1.94 12.53
N PRO A 87 8.77 1.01 11.95
CA PRO A 87 10.19 1.27 11.71
C PRO A 87 10.41 2.38 10.68
N LEU A 88 9.50 2.55 9.70
CA LEU A 88 9.57 3.61 8.69
C LEU A 88 9.58 5.00 9.33
N PHE A 89 8.76 5.24 10.35
CA PHE A 89 8.75 6.52 11.07
C PHE A 89 9.78 6.60 12.20
N VAL A 90 9.91 5.54 13.00
CA VAL A 90 10.71 5.58 14.23
C VAL A 90 12.21 5.54 13.94
N LEU A 91 12.67 4.69 13.02
CA LEU A 91 14.11 4.51 12.80
C LEU A 91 14.82 5.76 12.26
N PRO A 92 14.26 6.50 11.28
CA PRO A 92 14.90 7.73 10.81
C PRO A 92 15.02 8.81 11.88
N MET A 93 14.08 8.85 12.83
CA MET A 93 14.11 9.79 13.95
C MET A 93 15.14 9.41 15.02
N LEU A 94 15.28 8.11 15.32
CA LEU A 94 16.27 7.62 16.28
C LEU A 94 17.71 7.68 15.75
N PHE A 95 17.89 7.57 14.44
CA PHE A 95 19.21 7.58 13.80
C PHE A 95 19.28 8.61 12.65
N PRO A 96 19.30 9.92 12.96
CA PRO A 96 19.22 10.98 11.96
C PRO A 96 20.32 10.90 10.89
N GLY A 97 21.53 10.45 11.26
CA GLY A 97 22.65 10.29 10.33
C GLY A 97 22.42 9.27 9.20
N TYR A 98 21.49 8.34 9.39
CA TYR A 98 21.10 7.35 8.38
C TYR A 98 19.63 7.49 7.94
N GLY A 99 18.97 8.60 8.31
CA GLY A 99 17.51 8.76 8.22
C GLY A 99 16.94 8.46 6.84
N SER A 100 17.52 9.03 5.78
CA SER A 100 17.08 8.83 4.39
C SER A 100 17.18 7.36 3.93
N TRP A 101 18.25 6.66 4.33
CA TRP A 101 18.47 5.26 3.95
C TRP A 101 17.56 4.31 4.72
N LEU A 102 17.32 4.60 6.00
CA LEU A 102 16.38 3.87 6.84
C LEU A 102 14.94 4.06 6.35
N LEU A 103 14.59 5.28 5.93
CA LEU A 103 13.31 5.56 5.27
C LEU A 103 13.18 4.72 4.00
N LEU A 104 14.17 4.75 3.10
CA LEU A 104 14.14 3.95 1.87
C LEU A 104 13.95 2.46 2.16
N ALA A 105 14.68 1.90 3.12
CA ALA A 105 14.54 0.51 3.53
C ALA A 105 13.14 0.20 4.07
N GLY A 106 12.58 1.08 4.91
CA GLY A 106 11.22 0.96 5.43
C GLY A 106 10.16 1.00 4.32
N VAL A 107 10.28 1.91 3.36
CA VAL A 107 9.36 2.01 2.21
C VAL A 107 9.48 0.78 1.31
N MET A 108 10.68 0.26 1.05
CA MET A 108 10.85 -0.99 0.29
C MET A 108 10.16 -2.17 0.98
N LEU A 109 10.29 -2.30 2.30
CA LEU A 109 9.61 -3.35 3.06
C LEU A 109 8.09 -3.18 2.98
N TYR A 110 7.60 -1.95 3.17
CA TYR A 110 6.20 -1.60 3.06
C TYR A 110 5.61 -2.00 1.70
N PHE A 111 6.26 -1.63 0.59
CA PHE A 111 5.82 -2.00 -0.76
C PHE A 111 5.89 -3.52 -1.00
N ALA A 112 6.96 -4.18 -0.56
CA ALA A 112 7.10 -5.62 -0.67
C ALA A 112 5.92 -6.35 0.01
N MET A 113 5.64 -6.00 1.27
CA MET A 113 4.58 -6.65 2.04
C MET A 113 3.18 -6.37 1.47
N GLY A 114 2.92 -5.13 1.05
CA GLY A 114 1.65 -4.78 0.41
C GLY A 114 1.43 -5.54 -0.90
N HIS A 115 2.43 -5.57 -1.77
CA HIS A 115 2.32 -6.22 -3.08
C HIS A 115 2.29 -7.76 -3.01
N LEU A 116 2.79 -8.38 -1.94
CA LEU A 116 2.60 -9.80 -1.69
C LEU A 116 1.11 -10.19 -1.62
N THR A 117 0.25 -9.30 -1.14
CA THR A 117 -1.19 -9.59 -0.95
C THR A 117 -1.99 -9.56 -2.25
N VAL A 118 -1.52 -8.78 -3.25
CA VAL A 118 -2.30 -8.40 -4.44
C VAL A 118 -2.79 -9.62 -5.24
N PRO A 119 -1.97 -10.62 -5.58
CA PRO A 119 -2.43 -11.77 -6.37
C PRO A 119 -3.45 -12.64 -5.63
N ALA A 120 -3.20 -12.93 -4.35
CA ALA A 120 -4.09 -13.74 -3.53
C ALA A 120 -5.44 -13.04 -3.29
N TRP A 121 -5.41 -11.74 -3.06
CA TRP A 121 -6.61 -10.90 -2.90
C TRP A 121 -7.43 -10.86 -4.20
N ASN A 122 -6.79 -10.57 -5.34
CA ASN A 122 -7.47 -10.54 -6.64
C ASN A 122 -8.15 -11.88 -6.95
N SER A 123 -7.43 -12.99 -6.74
CA SER A 123 -7.95 -14.33 -6.96
C SER A 123 -9.15 -14.66 -6.06
N LEU A 124 -9.12 -14.27 -4.78
CA LEU A 124 -10.25 -14.46 -3.86
C LEU A 124 -11.51 -13.72 -4.35
N ILE A 125 -11.32 -12.53 -4.91
CA ILE A 125 -12.41 -11.65 -5.33
C ILE A 125 -13.03 -12.08 -6.64
N THR A 126 -12.21 -12.48 -7.61
CA THR A 126 -12.70 -12.98 -8.89
C THR A 126 -13.57 -14.22 -8.73
N ASP A 127 -13.27 -15.08 -7.74
CA ASP A 127 -14.07 -16.27 -7.44
C ASP A 127 -15.43 -15.92 -6.80
N MET A 128 -15.56 -14.72 -6.23
CA MET A 128 -16.79 -14.20 -5.62
C MET A 128 -17.62 -13.34 -6.57
N ILE A 129 -17.23 -13.13 -7.83
CA ILE A 129 -17.97 -12.26 -8.76
C ILE A 129 -18.28 -13.02 -10.05
N ASP A 130 -19.54 -12.94 -10.48
CA ASP A 130 -20.00 -13.52 -11.74
C ASP A 130 -19.26 -12.87 -12.92
N ASP A 131 -18.88 -13.66 -13.93
CA ASP A 131 -17.95 -13.24 -14.98
C ASP A 131 -18.40 -11.96 -15.72
N ASP A 132 -19.71 -11.81 -15.94
CA ASP A 132 -20.37 -10.68 -16.59
C ASP A 132 -20.32 -9.37 -15.77
N ARG A 133 -20.10 -9.47 -14.45
CA ARG A 133 -20.14 -8.32 -13.52
C ARG A 133 -18.77 -7.89 -13.01
N ARG A 134 -17.70 -8.63 -13.32
CA ARG A 134 -16.33 -8.36 -12.86
C ARG A 134 -15.85 -6.95 -13.23
N GLY A 135 -16.02 -6.55 -14.50
CA GLY A 135 -15.61 -5.23 -14.98
C GLY A 135 -16.29 -4.09 -14.22
N MET A 136 -17.60 -4.18 -14.03
CA MET A 136 -18.39 -3.18 -13.30
C MET A 136 -17.97 -3.08 -11.83
N TYR A 137 -17.69 -4.22 -11.18
CA TYR A 137 -17.23 -4.24 -9.79
C TYR A 137 -15.85 -3.57 -9.64
N PHE A 138 -14.87 -3.95 -10.47
CA PHE A 138 -13.54 -3.37 -10.41
C PHE A 138 -13.55 -1.88 -10.78
N ALA A 139 -14.39 -1.46 -11.73
CA ALA A 139 -14.58 -0.04 -12.05
C ALA A 139 -15.15 0.74 -10.85
N ARG A 140 -16.18 0.21 -10.18
CA ARG A 140 -16.76 0.84 -8.99
C ARG A 140 -15.73 0.92 -7.86
N ARG A 141 -14.98 -0.14 -7.60
CA ARG A 141 -13.93 -0.15 -6.58
C ARG A 141 -12.82 0.86 -6.91
N ALA A 142 -12.34 0.87 -8.15
CA ALA A 142 -11.32 1.81 -8.61
C ALA A 142 -11.79 3.27 -8.42
N ARG A 143 -13.05 3.57 -8.75
CA ARG A 143 -13.64 4.90 -8.50
C ARG A 143 -13.64 5.27 -7.02
N VAL A 144 -14.07 4.36 -6.14
CA VAL A 144 -14.08 4.60 -4.68
C VAL A 144 -12.67 4.84 -4.17
N VAL A 145 -11.71 4.01 -4.57
CA VAL A 145 -10.30 4.17 -4.21
C VAL A 145 -9.77 5.52 -4.67
N ALA A 146 -9.94 5.88 -5.95
CA ALA A 146 -9.43 7.13 -6.50
C ALA A 146 -10.00 8.37 -5.78
N VAL A 147 -11.33 8.43 -5.58
CA VAL A 147 -11.98 9.55 -4.89
C VAL A 147 -11.52 9.63 -3.43
N THR A 148 -11.39 8.49 -2.75
CA THR A 148 -10.97 8.44 -1.34
C THR A 148 -9.51 8.84 -1.19
N SER A 149 -8.61 8.36 -2.07
CA SER A 149 -7.20 8.75 -2.08
C SER A 149 -7.04 10.24 -2.32
N PHE A 150 -7.79 10.80 -3.28
CA PHE A 150 -7.75 12.24 -3.56
C PHE A 150 -8.26 13.08 -2.38
N ALA A 151 -9.36 12.67 -1.75
CA ALA A 151 -9.88 13.34 -0.57
C ALA A 151 -8.90 13.27 0.61
N ALA A 152 -8.34 12.09 0.88
CA ALA A 152 -7.35 11.89 1.94
C ALA A 152 -6.08 12.71 1.70
N LEU A 153 -5.57 12.73 0.46
CA LEU A 153 -4.45 13.58 0.05
C LEU A 153 -4.75 15.06 0.31
N SER A 154 -5.91 15.54 -0.15
CA SER A 154 -6.28 16.95 0.01
C SER A 154 -6.40 17.34 1.49
N VAL A 155 -7.06 16.51 2.30
CA VAL A 155 -7.20 16.76 3.75
C VAL A 155 -5.84 16.72 4.46
N ALA A 156 -5.01 15.71 4.19
CA ALA A 156 -3.68 15.62 4.77
C ALA A 156 -2.80 16.81 4.37
N GLY A 157 -2.92 17.30 3.13
CA GLY A 157 -2.19 18.46 2.64
C GLY A 157 -2.63 19.76 3.31
N LEU A 158 -3.93 19.94 3.52
CA LEU A 158 -4.45 21.08 4.27
C LEU A 158 -3.96 21.07 5.72
N ILE A 159 -3.92 19.89 6.36
CA ILE A 159 -3.39 19.74 7.72
C ILE A 159 -1.89 20.08 7.75
N LEU A 160 -1.11 19.55 6.79
CA LEU A 160 0.32 19.81 6.70
C LEU A 160 0.61 21.30 6.51
N HIS A 161 -0.09 21.95 5.57
CA HIS A 161 0.09 23.38 5.32
C HIS A 161 -0.31 24.25 6.51
N ALA A 162 -1.35 23.86 7.27
CA ALA A 162 -1.74 24.56 8.49
C ALA A 162 -0.74 24.37 9.65
N SER A 163 0.19 23.42 9.54
CA SER A 163 1.22 23.14 10.55
C SER A 163 2.60 23.74 10.24
N GLU A 164 2.77 24.34 9.07
CA GLU A 164 3.93 25.16 8.68
C GLU A 164 3.85 26.57 9.31
#